data_AF-A0A401V4H4-F1
#
_entry.id   AF-A0A401V4H4-F1
#
_cell.length_a   1.000
_cell.length_b   1.000
_cell.length_c   1.000
_cell.angle_alpha   90.00
_cell.angle_beta   90.00
_cell.angle_gamma   90.00
#
_symmetry.space_group_name_H-M   'P 1'
#
loop_
_entity.id
_entity.type
_entity.pdbx_description
1 polymer ?
#
loop_
_entity_poly.entity_id
_entity_poly.type
_entity_poly.pdbx_seq_one_letter_code
_entity_poly.pdbx_strand_id
1 'polypeptide(L)'
;MSIDLAAVLHDVVDRGRPDGPAPVDVPRVRAQARRRRAVHLGARGAVGVGAAGAVALGAVHLAGARDGRTVLPSDPDAAPGECGSSVAGLGRTPDPTLGLARSSWSAPGFPATASGPGAVPGPGDLGTYVGREVWVQAVSSRPQDGAGEPATELSSLQDTLALVEQGYTDRLAARAAGKDVSQDELDERAETVAALQASIDARVADGEVPPATPAVAQVRVLVTHGERVVATAVLPEEGTSDAVAVWNRATSGLLSEQVRLGLVTCTVDGVGGDPLPAGTYEVVVARGGGPLTSASGPWTLTIPPHASAASGLPGDFPVDAVPMPPGTVLAVAGDAAAGWTVELDVAGDDRLFVAADLLTALDGAKEEGRDPLGVTVDVPGWFVEIHPGDEGDETSLFYEVRPR
;
A
#
# COMPACT_ATOMS: atom_id res chain seq x y z
N MET A 1 23.97 -24.11 11.63
CA MET A 1 24.79 -24.58 10.49
C MET A 1 25.21 -23.35 9.72
N SER A 2 26.49 -22.95 9.76
CA SER A 2 26.99 -21.83 8.95
C SER A 2 27.33 -22.34 7.56
N ILE A 3 26.76 -21.74 6.53
CA ILE A 3 27.11 -22.03 5.14
C ILE A 3 28.48 -21.38 4.89
N ASP A 4 29.46 -22.20 4.55
CA ASP A 4 30.80 -21.73 4.17
C ASP A 4 30.74 -21.16 2.74
N LEU A 5 30.55 -19.85 2.67
CA LEU A 5 30.47 -19.09 1.41
C LEU A 5 31.73 -19.21 0.55
N ALA A 6 32.90 -19.47 1.15
CA ALA A 6 34.15 -19.59 0.41
C ALA A 6 34.21 -20.90 -0.39
N ALA A 7 33.67 -21.99 0.18
CA ALA A 7 33.58 -23.28 -0.50
C ALA A 7 32.60 -23.24 -1.69
N VAL A 8 31.47 -22.52 -1.55
CA VAL A 8 30.48 -22.38 -2.63
C VAL A 8 31.02 -21.53 -3.79
N LEU A 9 31.79 -20.47 -3.50
CA LEU A 9 32.39 -19.64 -4.53
C LEU A 9 33.49 -20.35 -5.32
N HIS A 10 34.28 -21.21 -4.67
CA HIS A 10 35.29 -22.02 -5.37
C HIS A 10 34.65 -23.06 -6.30
N ASP A 11 33.55 -23.68 -5.86
CA ASP A 11 32.85 -24.72 -6.64
C ASP A 11 32.21 -24.15 -7.93
N VAL A 12 31.85 -22.86 -7.93
CA VAL A 12 31.31 -22.14 -9.09
C VAL A 12 32.41 -21.70 -10.08
N VAL A 13 33.62 -21.44 -9.60
CA VAL A 13 34.76 -21.04 -10.45
C VAL A 13 35.41 -22.26 -11.12
N ASP A 14 35.48 -23.39 -10.43
CA ASP A 14 36.18 -24.58 -10.91
C ASP A 14 35.30 -25.51 -11.77
N ARG A 15 33.97 -25.49 -11.59
CA ARG A 15 33.05 -26.20 -12.49
C ARG A 15 32.61 -25.27 -13.60
N GLY A 16 33.29 -25.37 -14.74
CA GLY A 16 32.96 -24.65 -15.97
C GLY A 16 31.45 -24.56 -16.22
N ARG A 17 31.02 -23.40 -16.71
CA ARG A 17 29.65 -22.99 -16.99
C ARG A 17 28.81 -24.18 -17.50
N PRO A 18 27.76 -24.63 -16.80
CA PRO A 18 26.89 -25.68 -17.32
C PRO A 18 26.30 -25.20 -18.64
N ASP A 19 26.39 -26.05 -19.68
CA ASP A 19 25.69 -25.85 -20.95
C ASP A 19 24.19 -25.98 -20.69
N GLY A 20 23.57 -24.85 -20.36
CA GLY A 20 22.15 -24.71 -20.09
C GLY A 20 21.80 -23.23 -19.84
N PRO A 21 20.54 -22.83 -20.05
CA PRO A 21 20.10 -21.48 -19.71
C PRO A 21 20.38 -21.23 -18.21
N ALA A 22 20.85 -20.02 -17.89
CA ALA A 22 21.18 -19.68 -16.51
C ALA A 22 19.94 -19.85 -15.61
N PRO A 23 20.06 -20.49 -14.43
CA PRO A 23 18.93 -20.61 -13.51
C PRO A 23 18.43 -19.21 -13.14
N VAL A 24 17.12 -19.00 -13.30
CA VAL A 24 16.47 -17.73 -12.97
C VAL A 24 16.51 -17.56 -11.45
N ASP A 25 17.10 -16.46 -10.97
CA ASP A 25 17.13 -16.09 -9.55
C ASP A 25 15.74 -15.56 -9.13
N VAL A 26 14.84 -16.50 -8.82
CA VAL A 26 13.44 -16.23 -8.43
C VAL A 26 13.34 -15.25 -7.24
N PRO A 27 14.15 -15.37 -6.16
CA PRO A 27 14.16 -14.38 -5.08
C PRO A 27 14.47 -12.95 -5.55
N ARG A 28 15.47 -12.77 -6.42
CA ARG A 28 15.85 -11.46 -6.96
C ARG A 28 14.78 -10.87 -7.86
N VAL A 29 14.17 -11.67 -8.72
CA VAL A 29 13.05 -11.25 -9.58
C VAL A 29 11.86 -10.80 -8.73
N ARG A 30 11.51 -11.54 -7.67
CA ARG A 30 10.45 -11.17 -6.72
C ARG A 30 10.75 -9.87 -5.98
N ALA A 31 11.97 -9.69 -5.47
CA ALA A 31 12.37 -8.46 -4.78
C ALA A 31 12.32 -7.24 -5.71
N GLN A 32 12.74 -7.39 -6.97
CA GLN A 32 12.71 -6.33 -7.97
C GLN A 32 11.29 -6.00 -8.43
N ALA A 33 10.41 -7.00 -8.58
CA ALA A 33 9.00 -6.81 -8.89
C ALA A 33 8.25 -6.08 -7.76
N ARG A 34 8.50 -6.43 -6.49
CA ARG A 34 7.93 -5.73 -5.33
C ARG A 34 8.35 -4.26 -5.27
N ARG A 35 9.65 -3.96 -5.44
CA ARG A 35 10.16 -2.57 -5.46
C ARG A 35 9.58 -1.72 -6.59
N ARG A 36 9.45 -2.26 -7.80
CA ARG A 36 8.91 -1.51 -8.96
C ARG A 36 7.41 -1.20 -8.86
N ARG A 37 6.64 -2.02 -8.14
CA ARG A 37 5.19 -1.80 -7.94
C ARG A 37 4.90 -0.68 -6.95
N ALA A 38 5.68 -0.57 -5.86
CA ALA A 38 5.59 0.57 -4.94
C ALA A 38 5.74 1.91 -5.68
N VAL A 39 6.67 1.98 -6.63
CA VAL A 39 6.94 3.19 -7.42
C VAL A 39 5.87 3.48 -8.48
N HIS A 40 5.34 2.46 -9.18
CA HIS A 40 4.36 2.67 -10.26
C HIS A 40 2.93 3.00 -9.80
N LEU A 41 2.57 2.62 -8.57
CA LEU A 41 1.23 2.90 -8.02
C LEU A 41 1.08 4.36 -7.58
N GLY A 42 2.15 5.01 -7.13
CA GLY A 42 2.16 6.46 -6.88
C GLY A 42 1.91 7.30 -8.15
N ALA A 43 2.32 6.80 -9.32
CA ALA A 43 2.17 7.53 -10.58
C ALA A 43 0.79 7.36 -11.27
N ARG A 44 0.05 6.27 -11.00
CA ARG A 44 -1.26 6.02 -11.65
C ARG A 44 -2.46 6.65 -10.95
N GLY A 45 -2.32 7.06 -9.68
CA GLY A 45 -3.36 7.81 -8.97
C GLY A 45 -3.59 9.24 -9.49
N ALA A 46 -2.64 9.79 -10.27
CA ALA A 46 -2.67 11.19 -10.72
C ALA A 46 -3.13 11.42 -12.16
N VAL A 47 -3.24 10.38 -13.01
CA VAL A 47 -3.49 10.53 -14.45
C VAL A 47 -4.65 9.63 -14.89
N GLY A 48 -5.88 10.06 -14.57
CA GLY A 48 -7.08 9.26 -14.82
C GLY A 48 -8.36 10.03 -15.08
N VAL A 49 -8.33 11.28 -15.54
CA VAL A 49 -9.51 11.96 -16.12
C VAL A 49 -9.06 12.84 -17.29
N GLY A 50 -9.16 12.30 -18.51
CA GLY A 50 -8.83 13.04 -19.72
C GLY A 50 -9.59 12.51 -20.92
N ALA A 51 -10.56 13.31 -21.36
CA ALA A 51 -11.29 13.24 -22.65
C ALA A 51 -12.57 12.38 -22.72
N ALA A 52 -13.69 12.97 -22.32
CA ALA A 52 -14.96 12.87 -23.07
C ALA A 52 -15.89 14.06 -22.76
N GLY A 53 -16.13 14.92 -23.76
CA GLY A 53 -17.38 15.69 -23.92
C GLY A 53 -17.60 16.93 -23.03
N ALA A 54 -16.99 18.06 -23.38
CA ALA A 54 -17.37 19.37 -22.85
C ALA A 54 -18.74 19.83 -23.42
N VAL A 55 -19.80 19.70 -22.64
CA VAL A 55 -20.98 20.58 -22.76
C VAL A 55 -20.88 21.61 -21.64
N ALA A 56 -20.62 22.86 -22.02
CA ALA A 56 -20.52 23.98 -21.11
C ALA A 56 -21.89 24.32 -20.51
N LEU A 57 -22.13 23.89 -19.27
CA LEU A 57 -23.08 24.54 -18.38
C LEU A 57 -22.27 25.26 -17.32
N GLY A 58 -22.16 26.58 -17.49
CA GLY A 58 -21.56 27.48 -16.51
C GLY A 58 -22.39 27.49 -15.23
N ALA A 59 -21.95 26.71 -14.24
CA ALA A 59 -22.32 26.90 -12.85
C ALA A 59 -21.14 27.57 -12.15
N VAL A 60 -21.33 28.85 -11.83
CA VAL A 60 -20.48 29.60 -10.90
C VAL A 60 -20.57 28.89 -9.55
N HIS A 61 -19.58 28.04 -9.24
CA HIS A 61 -19.40 27.53 -7.88
C HIS A 61 -18.87 28.69 -7.03
N LEU A 62 -19.82 29.43 -6.44
CA LEU A 62 -19.55 30.21 -5.23
C LEU A 62 -18.99 29.24 -4.18
N ALA A 63 -17.75 29.51 -3.76
CA ALA A 63 -17.11 28.90 -2.60
C ALA A 63 -17.88 29.29 -1.32
N GLY A 64 -19.06 28.70 -1.14
CA GLY A 64 -19.69 28.57 0.17
C GLY A 64 -19.10 27.33 0.83
N ALA A 65 -18.70 27.47 2.10
CA ALA A 65 -18.26 26.35 2.93
C ALA A 65 -19.23 25.17 2.75
N ARG A 66 -18.78 24.13 2.03
CA ARG A 66 -19.47 22.84 2.07
C ARG A 66 -19.26 22.35 3.50
N ASP A 67 -20.32 22.44 4.31
CA ASP A 67 -20.36 21.76 5.60
C ASP A 67 -19.84 20.33 5.38
N GLY A 68 -18.78 19.96 6.08
CA GLY A 68 -18.05 18.69 5.95
C GLY A 68 -18.85 17.47 6.43
N ARG A 69 -20.10 17.35 5.98
CA ARG A 69 -21.11 16.38 6.42
C ARG A 69 -21.70 15.56 5.28
N THR A 70 -21.28 15.74 4.03
CA THR A 70 -21.73 14.87 2.93
C THR A 70 -21.02 13.52 3.00
N VAL A 71 -21.34 12.76 4.04
CA VAL A 71 -21.32 11.30 3.98
C VAL A 71 -22.33 10.91 2.90
N LEU A 72 -21.93 10.07 1.95
CA LEU A 72 -22.75 9.64 0.83
C LEU A 72 -24.18 9.28 1.26
N PRO A 73 -25.21 9.59 0.44
CA PRO A 73 -26.56 9.15 0.73
C PRO A 73 -26.59 7.63 0.89
N SER A 74 -27.40 7.14 1.83
CA SER A 74 -27.61 5.69 1.98
C SER A 74 -28.20 5.11 0.71
N ASP A 75 -27.64 3.99 0.27
CA ASP A 75 -28.22 3.16 -0.75
C ASP A 75 -28.85 1.93 -0.07
N PRO A 76 -30.19 1.86 0.04
CA PRO A 76 -30.85 0.71 0.65
C PRO A 76 -30.80 -0.55 -0.22
N ASP A 77 -30.47 -0.42 -1.50
CA ASP A 77 -30.40 -1.53 -2.47
C ASP A 77 -28.96 -2.05 -2.63
N ALA A 78 -27.95 -1.34 -2.11
CA ALA A 78 -26.56 -1.78 -2.10
C ALA A 78 -26.39 -3.10 -1.34
N ALA A 79 -25.61 -4.03 -1.89
CA ALA A 79 -25.39 -5.31 -1.24
C ALA A 79 -24.60 -5.11 0.08
N PRO A 80 -24.79 -5.98 1.10
CA PRO A 80 -24.07 -5.84 2.37
C PRO A 80 -22.56 -5.76 2.19
N GLY A 81 -21.95 -4.72 2.75
CA GLY A 81 -20.51 -4.43 2.63
C GLY A 81 -20.10 -3.73 1.34
N GLU A 82 -21.06 -3.34 0.51
CA GLU A 82 -20.84 -2.33 -0.52
C GLU A 82 -20.99 -0.93 0.04
N CYS A 83 -20.48 0.03 -0.70
CA CYS A 83 -20.52 1.43 -0.34
C CYS A 83 -21.96 1.92 -0.14
N GLY A 84 -22.21 2.69 0.91
CA GLY A 84 -23.54 3.18 1.25
C GLY A 84 -24.47 2.13 1.89
N SER A 85 -24.09 0.84 1.87
CA SER A 85 -24.86 -0.24 2.52
C SER A 85 -24.82 -0.12 4.04
N SER A 86 -25.84 -0.69 4.69
CA SER A 86 -25.88 -0.80 6.15
C SER A 86 -25.09 -2.01 6.64
N VAL A 87 -24.30 -1.83 7.70
CA VAL A 87 -23.63 -2.94 8.40
C VAL A 87 -24.52 -3.64 9.42
N ALA A 88 -25.73 -3.15 9.69
CA ALA A 88 -26.65 -3.76 10.68
C ALA A 88 -27.06 -5.20 10.31
N GLY A 89 -26.98 -5.56 9.01
CA GLY A 89 -27.23 -6.90 8.49
C GLY A 89 -25.99 -7.81 8.43
N LEU A 90 -24.78 -7.26 8.61
CA LEU A 90 -23.57 -8.07 8.74
C LEU A 90 -23.64 -8.80 10.08
N GLY A 91 -23.61 -10.13 10.03
CA GLY A 91 -23.95 -11.00 11.15
C GLY A 91 -23.39 -10.52 12.50
N ARG A 92 -24.26 -10.40 13.51
CA ARG A 92 -23.92 -9.94 14.87
C ARG A 92 -22.96 -10.86 15.63
N THR A 93 -22.59 -12.00 15.04
CA THR A 93 -21.67 -12.95 15.62
C THR A 93 -20.26 -12.55 15.21
N PRO A 94 -19.44 -12.03 16.12
CA PRO A 94 -18.06 -11.69 15.82
C PRO A 94 -17.36 -12.93 15.28
N ASP A 95 -16.59 -12.77 14.20
CA ASP A 95 -15.70 -13.83 13.75
C ASP A 95 -14.38 -13.78 14.52
N PRO A 96 -14.15 -14.66 15.51
CA PRO A 96 -12.95 -14.61 16.35
C PRO A 96 -11.67 -14.99 15.60
N THR A 97 -11.81 -15.44 14.35
CA THR A 97 -10.68 -15.87 13.52
C THR A 97 -10.14 -14.78 12.60
N LEU A 98 -10.78 -13.60 12.57
CA LEU A 98 -10.29 -12.43 11.84
C LEU A 98 -10.03 -11.25 12.78
N GLY A 99 -8.97 -10.52 12.49
CA GLY A 99 -8.53 -9.35 13.24
C GLY A 99 -7.90 -8.30 12.36
N LEU A 100 -7.85 -7.07 12.88
CA LEU A 100 -7.05 -5.97 12.32
C LEU A 100 -6.01 -5.51 13.35
N ALA A 101 -4.84 -5.15 12.86
CA ALA A 101 -3.80 -4.51 13.64
C ALA A 101 -3.23 -3.30 12.89
N ARG A 102 -2.55 -2.42 13.63
CA ARG A 102 -1.80 -1.30 13.09
C ARG A 102 -0.65 -1.82 12.22
N SER A 103 -0.43 -1.22 11.05
CA SER A 103 0.75 -1.51 10.24
C SER A 103 1.91 -0.63 10.67
N SER A 104 3.13 -1.18 10.71
CA SER A 104 4.34 -0.38 10.88
C SER A 104 4.57 0.63 9.75
N TRP A 105 3.90 0.44 8.61
CA TRP A 105 3.90 1.38 7.48
C TRP A 105 2.98 2.58 7.65
N SER A 106 2.17 2.61 8.72
CA SER A 106 1.36 3.79 9.05
C SER A 106 1.50 4.20 10.51
N ALA A 107 2.26 3.44 11.29
CA ALA A 107 2.57 3.74 12.67
C ALA A 107 3.97 3.18 13.00
N PRO A 108 5.05 3.90 12.63
CA PRO A 108 6.40 3.55 13.03
C PRO A 108 6.50 3.36 14.55
N GLY A 109 7.34 2.43 15.01
CA GLY A 109 7.50 2.14 16.45
C GLY A 109 6.49 1.17 17.05
N PHE A 110 5.39 0.84 16.35
CA PHE A 110 4.50 -0.22 16.78
C PHE A 110 5.04 -1.61 16.37
N PRO A 111 5.23 -2.54 17.32
CA PRO A 111 5.54 -3.91 16.95
C PRO A 111 4.37 -4.46 16.13
N ALA A 112 4.68 -5.08 14.97
CA ALA A 112 3.70 -5.75 14.11
C ALA A 112 2.87 -6.84 14.82
N THR A 113 3.20 -7.14 16.09
CA THR A 113 2.53 -8.11 16.95
C THR A 113 2.18 -7.47 18.30
N ALA A 114 1.31 -6.45 18.31
CA ALA A 114 0.73 -5.93 19.55
C ALA A 114 -0.21 -6.96 20.23
N SER A 115 -0.57 -8.03 19.52
CA SER A 115 -1.21 -9.22 20.09
C SER A 115 -0.14 -10.25 20.42
N GLY A 116 -0.21 -10.87 21.60
CA GLY A 116 0.73 -11.92 22.01
C GLY A 116 0.89 -13.01 20.94
N PRO A 117 2.04 -13.71 20.91
CA PRO A 117 2.35 -14.67 19.86
C PRO A 117 1.21 -15.69 19.68
N GLY A 118 0.60 -15.71 18.48
CA GLY A 118 -0.42 -16.69 18.09
C GLY A 118 -1.88 -16.32 18.34
N ALA A 119 -2.18 -15.10 18.80
CA ALA A 119 -3.55 -14.63 18.92
C ALA A 119 -3.96 -13.69 17.77
N VAL A 120 -5.19 -13.85 17.28
CA VAL A 120 -5.82 -12.89 16.36
C VAL A 120 -6.09 -11.59 17.13
N PRO A 121 -5.69 -10.42 16.60
CA PRO A 121 -5.97 -9.14 17.22
C PRO A 121 -7.48 -8.92 17.40
N GLY A 122 -7.88 -8.57 18.61
CA GLY A 122 -9.26 -8.18 18.91
C GLY A 122 -9.56 -6.73 18.51
N PRO A 123 -10.84 -6.32 18.57
CA PRO A 123 -11.25 -4.92 18.42
C PRO A 123 -10.47 -3.97 19.34
N GLY A 124 -10.09 -2.81 18.81
CA GLY A 124 -9.32 -1.80 19.52
C GLY A 124 -9.06 -0.57 18.67
N ASP A 125 -8.18 0.31 19.14
CA ASP A 125 -7.80 1.51 18.40
C ASP A 125 -6.75 1.21 17.34
N LEU A 126 -7.06 1.56 16.08
CA LEU A 126 -6.10 1.52 14.98
C LEU A 126 -5.27 2.79 14.94
N GLY A 127 -5.71 3.87 15.59
CA GLY A 127 -4.95 5.12 15.68
C GLY A 127 -5.58 6.26 14.90
N THR A 128 -4.78 7.31 14.72
CA THR A 128 -5.18 8.56 14.09
C THR A 128 -4.43 8.73 12.77
N TYR A 129 -5.12 9.06 11.68
CA TYR A 129 -4.51 9.12 10.36
C TYR A 129 -4.92 10.40 9.62
N VAL A 130 -3.92 11.14 9.12
CA VAL A 130 -4.11 12.39 8.36
C VAL A 130 -4.09 12.18 6.85
N GLY A 131 -3.51 11.07 6.39
CA GLY A 131 -3.35 10.76 4.99
C GLY A 131 -4.65 10.39 4.29
N ARG A 132 -4.55 10.23 2.97
CA ARG A 132 -5.65 9.72 2.13
C ARG A 132 -5.68 8.20 2.08
N GLU A 133 -4.66 7.54 2.59
CA GLU A 133 -4.51 6.10 2.60
C GLU A 133 -3.86 5.69 3.91
N VAL A 134 -4.25 4.53 4.44
CA VAL A 134 -3.65 3.93 5.62
C VAL A 134 -3.35 2.46 5.36
N TRP A 135 -2.23 1.99 5.88
CA TRP A 135 -1.90 0.58 5.91
C TRP A 135 -2.38 -0.01 7.24
N VAL A 136 -3.22 -1.02 7.16
CA VAL A 136 -3.60 -1.87 8.30
C VAL A 136 -3.20 -3.31 8.01
N GLN A 137 -3.04 -4.12 9.04
CA GLN A 137 -2.71 -5.53 8.88
C GLN A 137 -3.97 -6.36 9.15
N ALA A 138 -4.46 -7.05 8.12
CA ALA A 138 -5.48 -8.08 8.29
C ALA A 138 -4.82 -9.36 8.79
N VAL A 139 -5.41 -9.98 9.81
CA VAL A 139 -4.89 -11.20 10.43
C VAL A 139 -5.97 -12.26 10.44
N SER A 140 -5.62 -13.49 10.08
CA SER A 140 -6.48 -14.65 10.16
C SER A 140 -5.82 -15.83 10.86
N SER A 141 -6.57 -16.53 11.69
CA SER A 141 -6.16 -17.83 12.24
C SER A 141 -6.64 -19.03 11.42
N ARG A 142 -7.41 -18.82 10.34
CA ARG A 142 -7.92 -19.92 9.51
C ARG A 142 -6.92 -20.25 8.41
N PRO A 143 -6.35 -21.47 8.38
CA PRO A 143 -5.39 -21.84 7.34
C PRO A 143 -5.93 -21.67 5.91
N GLN A 144 -7.24 -21.89 5.72
CA GLN A 144 -7.93 -21.73 4.44
C GLN A 144 -8.04 -20.28 3.96
N ASP A 145 -7.79 -19.28 4.81
CA ASP A 145 -7.82 -17.88 4.40
C ASP A 145 -6.55 -17.48 3.64
N GLY A 146 -5.49 -18.28 3.78
CA GLY A 146 -4.22 -18.07 3.11
C GLY A 146 -4.13 -18.92 1.86
N ALA A 147 -3.07 -18.69 1.10
CA ALA A 147 -2.72 -19.55 -0.01
C ALA A 147 -2.30 -20.95 0.52
N GLY A 148 -3.27 -21.84 0.76
CA GLY A 148 -3.14 -23.31 0.81
C GLY A 148 -1.91 -23.90 1.51
N GLU A 149 -1.46 -25.07 1.06
CA GLU A 149 -0.11 -25.52 1.38
C GLU A 149 0.91 -24.49 0.88
N PRO A 150 2.03 -24.28 1.59
CA PRO A 150 3.03 -23.28 1.20
C PRO A 150 3.37 -23.45 -0.28
N ALA A 151 3.37 -22.34 -1.01
CA ALA A 151 3.62 -22.31 -2.45
C ALA A 151 4.76 -23.28 -2.81
N THR A 152 4.44 -24.35 -3.54
CA THR A 152 5.47 -25.21 -4.12
C THR A 152 6.34 -24.40 -5.04
N GLU A 153 7.54 -24.90 -5.32
CA GLU A 153 8.44 -24.21 -6.22
C GLU A 153 7.82 -24.06 -7.63
N LEU A 154 7.00 -25.03 -8.07
CA LEU A 154 6.19 -24.91 -9.28
C LEU A 154 5.14 -23.79 -9.22
N SER A 155 4.36 -23.69 -8.13
CA SER A 155 3.38 -22.59 -8.00
C SER A 155 4.08 -21.22 -8.03
N SER A 156 5.22 -21.11 -7.33
CA SER A 156 6.07 -19.91 -7.36
C SER A 156 6.57 -19.54 -8.76
N LEU A 157 6.87 -20.53 -9.62
CA LEU A 157 7.25 -20.27 -11.01
C LEU A 157 6.06 -19.82 -11.85
N GLN A 158 4.90 -20.47 -11.73
CA GLN A 158 3.66 -20.09 -12.43
C GLN A 158 3.22 -18.66 -12.10
N ASP A 159 3.29 -18.32 -10.82
CA ASP A 159 3.07 -17.00 -10.27
C ASP A 159 4.00 -15.94 -10.86
N THR A 160 5.29 -16.28 -10.94
CA THR A 160 6.32 -15.42 -11.51
C THR A 160 6.10 -15.24 -13.02
N LEU A 161 5.73 -16.31 -13.73
CA LEU A 161 5.38 -16.28 -15.15
C LEU A 161 4.22 -15.31 -15.39
N ALA A 162 3.10 -15.44 -14.67
CA ALA A 162 1.95 -14.56 -14.83
C ALA A 162 2.31 -13.08 -14.63
N LEU A 163 3.15 -12.77 -13.64
CA LEU A 163 3.62 -11.41 -13.38
C LEU A 163 4.51 -10.88 -14.52
N VAL A 164 5.40 -11.71 -15.06
CA VAL A 164 6.27 -11.33 -16.18
C VAL A 164 5.48 -11.19 -17.48
N GLU A 165 4.51 -12.06 -17.76
CA GLU A 165 3.61 -12.00 -18.91
C GLU A 165 2.73 -10.74 -18.91
N GLN A 166 2.18 -10.38 -17.74
CA GLN A 166 1.45 -9.12 -17.57
C GLN A 166 2.38 -7.93 -17.86
N GLY A 167 3.58 -7.93 -17.26
CA GLY A 167 4.56 -6.86 -17.49
C GLY A 167 5.01 -6.75 -18.96
N TYR A 168 5.11 -7.87 -19.67
CA TYR A 168 5.39 -7.90 -21.11
C TYR A 168 4.24 -7.31 -21.92
N THR A 169 3.00 -7.71 -21.61
CA THR A 169 1.78 -7.20 -22.27
C THR A 169 1.60 -5.69 -22.05
N ASP A 170 1.82 -5.21 -20.82
CA ASP A 170 1.80 -3.78 -20.50
C ASP A 170 2.84 -2.98 -21.31
N ARG A 171 4.03 -3.56 -21.53
CA ARG A 171 5.09 -2.92 -22.33
C ARG A 171 4.76 -2.92 -23.83
N LEU A 172 4.15 -3.99 -24.34
CA LEU A 172 3.62 -4.01 -25.70
C LEU A 172 2.53 -2.94 -25.89
N ALA A 173 1.61 -2.81 -24.94
CA ALA A 173 0.57 -1.77 -24.97
C ALA A 173 1.17 -0.35 -24.89
N ALA A 174 2.17 -0.14 -24.04
CA ALA A 174 2.90 1.11 -23.93
C ALA A 174 3.58 1.50 -25.26
N ARG A 175 4.24 0.54 -25.93
CA ARG A 175 4.86 0.77 -27.24
C ARG A 175 3.81 1.08 -28.31
N ALA A 176 2.68 0.36 -28.33
CA ALA A 176 1.57 0.62 -29.24
C ALA A 176 0.97 2.03 -29.02
N ALA A 177 1.03 2.55 -27.80
CA ALA A 177 0.64 3.92 -27.45
C ALA A 177 1.74 4.97 -27.76
N GLY A 178 2.83 4.59 -28.44
CA GLY A 178 3.90 5.51 -28.84
C GLY A 178 4.91 5.85 -27.74
N LYS A 179 4.90 5.14 -26.61
CA LYS A 179 5.94 5.31 -25.57
C LYS A 179 7.26 4.72 -26.05
N ASP A 180 8.36 5.33 -25.60
CA ASP A 180 9.72 4.88 -25.91
C ASP A 180 10.04 3.58 -25.16
N VAL A 181 9.67 2.46 -25.76
CA VAL A 181 9.97 1.10 -25.30
C VAL A 181 10.82 0.44 -26.37
N SER A 182 12.07 0.12 -26.04
CA SER A 182 13.00 -0.49 -26.99
C SER A 182 12.59 -1.90 -27.36
N GLN A 183 12.99 -2.36 -28.55
CA GLN A 183 12.82 -3.75 -28.96
C GLN A 183 13.58 -4.67 -28.00
N ASP A 184 14.81 -4.29 -27.61
CA ASP A 184 15.64 -5.06 -26.68
C ASP A 184 14.95 -5.32 -25.33
N GLU A 185 14.23 -4.33 -24.76
CA GLU A 185 13.45 -4.54 -23.52
C GLU A 185 12.35 -5.60 -23.72
N LEU A 186 11.68 -5.58 -24.87
CA LEU A 186 10.61 -6.54 -25.17
C LEU A 186 11.18 -7.94 -25.41
N ASP A 187 12.31 -8.04 -26.09
CA ASP A 187 12.98 -9.32 -26.36
C ASP A 187 13.51 -9.95 -25.06
N GLU A 188 14.12 -9.17 -24.16
CA GLU A 188 14.57 -9.63 -22.84
C GLU A 188 13.40 -10.18 -22.01
N ARG A 189 12.24 -9.50 -22.05
CA ARG A 189 11.03 -9.96 -21.36
C ARG A 189 10.45 -11.21 -22.00
N ALA A 190 10.40 -11.28 -23.32
CA ALA A 190 9.92 -12.47 -24.04
C ALA A 190 10.80 -13.69 -23.76
N GLU A 191 12.13 -13.52 -23.71
CA GLU A 191 13.07 -14.56 -23.31
C GLU A 191 12.83 -15.00 -21.87
N THR A 192 12.58 -14.07 -20.95
CA THR A 192 12.24 -14.38 -19.55
C THR A 192 10.93 -15.18 -19.44
N VAL A 193 9.89 -14.80 -20.20
CA VAL A 193 8.62 -15.54 -20.28
C VAL A 193 8.87 -16.97 -20.75
N ALA A 194 9.60 -17.14 -21.86
CA ALA A 194 9.89 -18.46 -22.42
C ALA A 194 10.72 -19.33 -21.47
N ALA A 195 11.71 -18.76 -20.77
CA ALA A 195 12.52 -19.48 -19.79
C ALA A 195 11.70 -19.95 -18.58
N LEU A 196 10.77 -19.13 -18.08
CA LEU A 196 9.85 -19.51 -17.00
C LEU A 196 8.88 -20.60 -17.45
N GLN A 197 8.31 -20.50 -18.66
CA GLN A 197 7.47 -21.53 -19.25
C GLN A 197 8.20 -22.88 -19.36
N ALA A 198 9.41 -22.88 -19.91
CA ALA A 198 10.22 -24.10 -20.02
C ALA A 198 10.53 -24.74 -18.65
N SER A 199 10.76 -23.91 -17.62
CA SER A 199 11.00 -24.39 -16.25
C SER A 199 9.75 -25.00 -15.61
N ILE A 200 8.57 -24.42 -15.88
CA ILE A 200 7.28 -24.96 -15.45
C ILE A 200 7.00 -26.29 -16.14
N ASP A 201 7.18 -26.36 -17.46
CA ASP A 201 6.94 -27.57 -18.26
C ASP A 201 7.83 -28.73 -17.82
N ALA A 202 9.10 -28.47 -17.50
CA ALA A 202 10.03 -29.47 -16.99
C ALA A 202 9.54 -30.09 -15.67
N ARG A 203 9.05 -29.27 -14.74
CA ARG A 203 8.54 -29.74 -13.44
C ARG A 203 7.24 -30.52 -13.55
N VAL A 204 6.35 -30.06 -14.40
CA VAL A 204 5.11 -30.79 -14.71
C VAL A 204 5.46 -32.15 -15.33
N ALA A 205 6.48 -32.22 -16.20
CA ALA A 205 6.96 -33.47 -16.78
C ALA A 205 7.59 -34.42 -15.74
N ASP A 206 8.22 -33.87 -14.69
CA ASP A 206 8.75 -34.63 -13.55
C ASP A 206 7.65 -35.12 -12.58
N GLY A 207 6.38 -34.84 -12.89
CA GLY A 207 5.23 -35.26 -12.10
C GLY A 207 4.94 -34.36 -10.88
N GLU A 208 5.57 -33.18 -10.81
CA GLU A 208 5.16 -32.16 -9.84
C GLU A 208 3.78 -31.65 -10.25
N VAL A 209 2.78 -32.00 -9.46
CA VAL A 209 1.42 -31.47 -9.64
C VAL A 209 1.38 -30.17 -8.84
N PRO A 210 1.09 -29.02 -9.47
CA PRO A 210 0.91 -27.80 -8.71
C PRO A 210 -0.25 -28.05 -7.74
N PRO A 211 -0.12 -27.68 -6.46
CA PRO A 211 -1.25 -27.75 -5.56
C PRO A 211 -2.38 -26.96 -6.21
N ALA A 212 -3.62 -27.45 -6.11
CA ALA A 212 -4.77 -26.70 -6.59
C ALA A 212 -4.66 -25.28 -6.03
N THR A 213 -4.64 -24.26 -6.91
CA THR A 213 -4.49 -22.86 -6.48
C THR A 213 -5.54 -22.61 -5.42
N PRO A 214 -5.13 -22.45 -4.15
CA PRO A 214 -6.09 -22.23 -3.08
C PRO A 214 -6.78 -20.91 -3.41
N ALA A 215 -8.11 -20.91 -3.44
CA ALA A 215 -8.84 -19.67 -3.53
C ALA A 215 -8.44 -18.86 -2.28
N VAL A 216 -7.65 -17.80 -2.46
CA VAL A 216 -7.30 -16.91 -1.36
C VAL A 216 -8.61 -16.37 -0.83
N ALA A 217 -8.87 -16.53 0.47
CA ALA A 217 -10.11 -16.01 1.01
C ALA A 217 -10.11 -14.51 0.78
N GLN A 218 -11.13 -14.05 0.06
CA GLN A 218 -11.30 -12.63 -0.08
C GLN A 218 -11.59 -12.07 1.31
N VAL A 219 -10.91 -11.02 1.71
CA VAL A 219 -11.19 -10.29 2.95
C VAL A 219 -11.54 -8.88 2.57
N ARG A 220 -12.62 -8.36 3.14
CA ARG A 220 -13.06 -6.99 2.93
C ARG A 220 -12.91 -6.22 4.23
N VAL A 221 -12.20 -5.11 4.16
CA VAL A 221 -12.12 -4.12 5.23
C VAL A 221 -13.09 -3.00 4.90
N LEU A 222 -14.01 -2.73 5.82
CA LEU A 222 -15.08 -1.76 5.70
C LEU A 222 -14.82 -0.64 6.70
N VAL A 223 -14.77 0.60 6.23
CA VAL A 223 -14.80 1.79 7.10
C VAL A 223 -16.23 2.28 7.15
N THR A 224 -16.70 2.54 8.35
CA THR A 224 -18.08 2.91 8.61
C THR A 224 -18.18 4.18 9.44
N HIS A 225 -19.23 4.95 9.17
CA HIS A 225 -19.60 6.11 9.97
C HIS A 225 -21.04 5.95 10.43
N GLY A 226 -21.21 5.61 11.71
CA GLY A 226 -22.44 5.00 12.19
C GLY A 226 -22.64 3.63 11.51
N GLU A 227 -23.87 3.29 11.14
CA GLU A 227 -24.17 1.98 10.55
C GLU A 227 -23.88 1.87 9.03
N ARG A 228 -23.14 2.81 8.44
CA ARG A 228 -22.98 2.92 6.97
C ARG A 228 -21.54 2.74 6.53
N VAL A 229 -21.33 1.95 5.48
CA VAL A 229 -20.02 1.81 4.82
C VAL A 229 -19.72 3.07 4.02
N VAL A 230 -18.60 3.73 4.35
CA VAL A 230 -18.14 4.96 3.70
C VAL A 230 -16.86 4.77 2.89
N ALA A 231 -16.05 3.77 3.21
CA ALA A 231 -14.90 3.33 2.43
C ALA A 231 -14.74 1.81 2.53
N THR A 232 -14.09 1.20 1.55
CA THR A 232 -13.84 -0.24 1.52
C THR A 232 -12.50 -0.55 0.89
N ALA A 233 -11.86 -1.62 1.35
CA ALA A 233 -10.72 -2.27 0.70
C ALA A 233 -11.00 -3.77 0.59
N VAL A 234 -10.58 -4.38 -0.52
CA VAL A 234 -10.70 -5.82 -0.75
C VAL A 234 -9.31 -6.42 -0.86
N LEU A 235 -9.11 -7.53 -0.17
CA LEU A 235 -7.94 -8.38 -0.26
C LEU A 235 -8.32 -9.70 -0.94
N PRO A 236 -7.46 -10.23 -1.83
CA PRO A 236 -6.41 -9.45 -2.49
C PRO A 236 -6.98 -8.27 -3.29
N GLU A 237 -6.18 -7.22 -3.49
CA GLU A 237 -6.57 -6.11 -4.37
C GLU A 237 -6.89 -6.67 -5.76
N GLU A 238 -7.96 -6.16 -6.38
CA GLU A 238 -8.40 -6.62 -7.70
C GLU A 238 -7.26 -6.53 -8.74
N GLY A 239 -7.08 -7.59 -9.53
CA GLY A 239 -5.97 -7.69 -10.49
C GLY A 239 -4.62 -8.09 -9.89
N THR A 240 -4.55 -8.32 -8.57
CA THR A 240 -3.40 -8.97 -7.94
C THR A 240 -3.50 -10.48 -8.14
N SER A 241 -2.43 -11.10 -8.65
CA SER A 241 -2.38 -12.56 -8.76
C SER A 241 -2.34 -13.22 -7.38
N ASP A 242 -2.95 -14.40 -7.25
CA ASP A 242 -2.97 -15.20 -6.01
C ASP A 242 -1.56 -15.46 -5.45
N ALA A 243 -0.60 -15.56 -6.37
CA ALA A 243 0.85 -15.50 -6.19
C ALA A 243 1.42 -14.44 -5.23
N VAL A 244 0.83 -13.27 -5.31
CA VAL A 244 1.29 -12.04 -4.66
C VAL A 244 0.42 -11.74 -3.46
N ALA A 245 -0.82 -12.21 -3.49
CA ALA A 245 -1.79 -12.24 -2.39
C ALA A 245 -1.42 -13.21 -1.25
N VAL A 246 -0.16 -13.64 -1.16
CA VAL A 246 0.27 -14.62 -0.16
C VAL A 246 0.29 -13.95 1.20
N TRP A 247 -0.80 -14.15 1.95
CA TRP A 247 -0.84 -13.88 3.37
C TRP A 247 0.41 -14.47 4.01
N ASN A 248 1.24 -13.62 4.59
CA ASN A 248 2.46 -14.05 5.25
C ASN A 248 2.09 -14.97 6.41
N ARG A 249 2.48 -16.24 6.32
CA ARG A 249 2.34 -17.19 7.43
C ARG A 249 3.43 -16.91 8.43
N ALA A 250 3.06 -16.29 9.56
CA ALA A 250 3.97 -16.12 10.67
C ALA A 250 4.32 -17.49 11.28
N THR A 251 5.44 -17.58 11.99
CA THR A 251 5.85 -18.79 12.72
C THR A 251 4.81 -19.22 13.77
N SER A 252 3.94 -18.28 14.16
CA SER A 252 2.79 -18.51 15.05
C SER A 252 1.65 -19.29 14.40
N GLY A 253 1.69 -19.55 13.08
CA GLY A 253 0.62 -20.18 12.32
C GLY A 253 -0.49 -19.22 11.89
N LEU A 254 -0.46 -17.96 12.35
CA LEU A 254 -1.34 -16.91 11.86
C LEU A 254 -0.95 -16.50 10.44
N LEU A 255 -1.97 -16.14 9.67
CA LEU A 255 -1.84 -15.52 8.38
C LEU A 255 -1.99 -14.02 8.57
N SER A 256 -1.15 -13.22 7.92
CA SER A 256 -1.32 -11.78 7.91
C SER A 256 -1.03 -11.16 6.56
N GLU A 257 -1.84 -10.19 6.16
CA GLU A 257 -1.67 -9.44 4.93
C GLU A 257 -1.81 -7.94 5.18
N GLN A 258 -1.04 -7.13 4.45
CA GLN A 258 -1.17 -5.68 4.51
C GLN A 258 -2.33 -5.24 3.63
N VAL A 259 -3.26 -4.50 4.22
CA VAL A 259 -4.36 -3.85 3.54
C VAL A 259 -4.00 -2.39 3.37
N ARG A 260 -4.01 -1.92 2.13
CA ARG A 260 -4.05 -0.49 1.84
C ARG A 260 -5.51 -0.05 1.82
N LEU A 261 -5.87 0.80 2.74
CA LEU A 261 -7.22 1.31 2.91
C LEU A 261 -7.27 2.77 2.51
N GLY A 262 -8.03 3.08 1.47
CA GLY A 262 -8.31 4.48 1.10
C GLY A 262 -9.19 5.15 2.14
N LEU A 263 -8.73 6.26 2.71
CA LEU A 263 -9.48 7.16 3.58
C LEU A 263 -10.23 8.20 2.73
N VAL A 264 -10.89 7.71 1.69
CA VAL A 264 -11.74 8.46 0.79
C VAL A 264 -13.12 7.85 0.77
N THR A 265 -14.13 8.69 0.61
CA THR A 265 -15.50 8.25 0.34
C THR A 265 -15.50 7.34 -0.89
N CYS A 266 -16.24 6.24 -0.81
CA CYS A 266 -16.50 5.40 -1.97
C CYS A 266 -17.05 6.19 -3.15
N THR A 267 -16.79 5.73 -4.36
CA THR A 267 -17.43 6.27 -5.58
C THR A 267 -18.67 5.44 -5.92
N VAL A 268 -19.85 6.07 -5.94
CA VAL A 268 -21.12 5.47 -6.38
C VAL A 268 -21.65 6.32 -7.54
N ASP A 269 -21.89 5.71 -8.70
CA ASP A 269 -22.35 6.40 -9.91
C ASP A 269 -21.52 7.64 -10.31
N GLY A 270 -20.20 7.58 -10.09
CA GLY A 270 -19.26 8.67 -10.37
C GLY A 270 -19.23 9.78 -9.32
N VAL A 271 -19.99 9.65 -8.22
CA VAL A 271 -19.98 10.57 -7.08
C VAL A 271 -19.21 9.94 -5.92
N GLY A 272 -18.20 10.64 -5.40
CA GLY A 272 -17.33 10.17 -4.31
C GLY A 272 -15.85 10.32 -4.64
N GLY A 273 -14.99 9.62 -3.90
CA GLY A 273 -13.54 9.75 -3.98
C GLY A 273 -12.98 10.96 -3.22
N ASP A 274 -13.85 11.74 -2.57
CA ASP A 274 -13.47 12.83 -1.68
C ASP A 274 -12.84 12.29 -0.39
N PRO A 275 -11.84 12.96 0.20
CA PRO A 275 -11.32 12.61 1.52
C PRO A 275 -12.43 12.45 2.55
N LEU A 276 -12.29 11.45 3.43
CA LEU A 276 -13.19 11.31 4.55
C LEU A 276 -13.10 12.56 5.46
N PRO A 277 -14.24 13.08 5.95
CA PRO A 277 -14.24 14.18 6.91
C PRO A 277 -13.52 13.82 8.20
N ALA A 278 -13.15 14.85 8.97
CA ALA A 278 -12.66 14.63 10.33
C ALA A 278 -13.72 13.96 11.21
N GLY A 279 -13.30 13.01 12.04
CA GLY A 279 -14.19 12.25 12.91
C GLY A 279 -13.61 10.89 13.31
N THR A 280 -14.37 10.18 14.13
CA THR A 280 -14.10 8.79 14.49
C THR A 280 -14.94 7.87 13.63
N TYR A 281 -14.28 6.86 13.07
CA TYR A 281 -14.85 5.85 12.20
C TYR A 281 -14.71 4.48 12.85
N GLU A 282 -15.65 3.61 12.54
CA GLU A 282 -15.59 2.21 12.91
C GLU A 282 -15.09 1.39 11.72
N VAL A 283 -14.08 0.56 11.92
CA VAL A 283 -13.53 -0.33 10.91
C VAL A 283 -13.94 -1.75 11.22
N VAL A 284 -14.43 -2.48 10.21
CA VAL A 284 -14.91 -3.85 10.32
C VAL A 284 -14.21 -4.70 9.28
N VAL A 285 -13.84 -5.93 9.62
CA VAL A 285 -13.25 -6.89 8.67
C VAL A 285 -14.20 -8.06 8.47
N ALA A 286 -14.44 -8.46 7.23
CA ALA A 286 -15.32 -9.55 6.87
C ALA A 286 -14.67 -10.46 5.81
N ARG A 287 -15.04 -11.74 5.78
CA ARG A 287 -14.69 -12.60 4.63
C ARG A 287 -15.62 -12.31 3.46
N GLY A 288 -15.04 -11.99 2.31
CA GLY A 288 -15.68 -11.87 1.01
C GLY A 288 -15.80 -13.21 0.25
N GLY A 289 -15.94 -13.13 -1.08
CA GLY A 289 -16.15 -14.29 -1.95
C GLY A 289 -17.59 -14.82 -2.00
N GLY A 290 -18.51 -14.15 -1.32
CA GLY A 290 -19.93 -14.47 -1.24
C GLY A 290 -20.68 -13.46 -0.37
N PRO A 291 -21.94 -13.74 0.03
CA PRO A 291 -22.66 -12.89 0.97
C PRO A 291 -21.86 -12.74 2.26
N LEU A 292 -21.66 -11.50 2.71
CA LEU A 292 -20.96 -11.22 3.96
C LEU A 292 -21.82 -11.68 5.15
N THR A 293 -21.52 -12.87 5.66
CA THR A 293 -22.31 -13.54 6.72
C THR A 293 -21.68 -13.43 8.10
N SER A 294 -20.40 -13.09 8.18
CA SER A 294 -19.66 -12.89 9.44
C SER A 294 -18.65 -11.75 9.31
N ALA A 295 -18.53 -10.96 10.35
CA ALA A 295 -17.56 -9.88 10.45
C ALA A 295 -16.93 -9.82 11.84
N SER A 296 -15.77 -9.20 11.96
CA SER A 296 -15.08 -8.89 13.22
C SER A 296 -14.89 -7.38 13.31
N GLY A 297 -14.83 -6.84 14.53
CA GLY A 297 -14.82 -5.40 14.82
C GLY A 297 -15.90 -4.97 15.83
N PRO A 298 -16.14 -3.66 16.00
CA PRO A 298 -15.47 -2.57 15.30
C PRO A 298 -14.12 -2.21 15.92
N TRP A 299 -13.12 -1.94 15.08
CA TRP A 299 -11.95 -1.16 15.48
C TRP A 299 -12.25 0.33 15.32
N THR A 300 -11.59 1.18 16.09
CA THR A 300 -11.72 2.63 15.92
C THR A 300 -10.59 3.18 15.07
N LEU A 301 -10.92 4.11 14.18
CA LEU A 301 -9.96 4.88 13.38
C LEU A 301 -10.34 6.35 13.47
N THR A 302 -9.39 7.23 13.76
CA THR A 302 -9.65 8.66 13.88
C THR A 302 -9.03 9.43 12.72
N ILE A 303 -9.80 10.34 12.12
CA ILE A 303 -9.31 11.30 11.13
C ILE A 303 -9.37 12.67 11.80
N PRO A 304 -8.24 13.36 12.02
CA PRO A 304 -8.26 14.66 12.68
C PRO A 304 -8.76 15.75 11.72
N PRO A 305 -9.04 16.96 12.23
CA PRO A 305 -9.38 18.11 11.39
C PRO A 305 -8.31 18.38 10.32
N HIS A 306 -8.75 18.53 9.06
CA HIS A 306 -7.88 18.92 7.96
C HIS A 306 -7.39 20.35 8.18
N ALA A 307 -6.12 20.52 8.54
CA ALA A 307 -5.46 21.82 8.59
C ALA A 307 -4.94 22.19 7.18
N SER A 308 -4.85 23.49 6.89
CA SER A 308 -4.61 23.98 5.53
C SER A 308 -3.14 24.17 5.15
N ALA A 309 -2.22 24.28 6.12
CA ALA A 309 -0.76 24.37 5.89
C ALA A 309 0.02 24.22 7.20
N ALA A 310 1.33 23.97 7.10
CA ALA A 310 2.26 24.18 8.21
C ALA A 310 2.29 25.66 8.61
N SER A 311 2.31 25.93 9.92
CA SER A 311 2.33 27.28 10.48
C SER A 311 3.59 27.54 11.29
N GLY A 312 4.05 28.80 11.32
CA GLY A 312 5.26 29.20 12.06
C GLY A 312 6.58 29.04 11.30
N LEU A 313 6.55 28.73 10.01
CA LEU A 313 7.74 28.68 9.17
C LEU A 313 8.33 30.09 8.93
N PRO A 314 9.66 30.22 8.84
CA PRO A 314 10.33 31.45 8.39
C PRO A 314 9.86 31.86 6.99
N GLY A 315 9.77 33.18 6.74
CA GLY A 315 9.26 33.70 5.47
C GLY A 315 10.14 33.40 4.24
N ASP A 316 11.39 32.99 4.48
CA ASP A 316 12.37 32.58 3.47
C ASP A 316 12.51 31.05 3.35
N PHE A 317 11.74 30.27 4.13
CA PHE A 317 11.69 28.82 3.96
C PHE A 317 11.06 28.48 2.59
N PRO A 318 11.65 27.55 1.80
CA PRO A 318 11.23 27.28 0.43
C PRO A 318 9.98 26.37 0.36
N VAL A 319 8.84 26.82 0.89
CA VAL A 319 7.59 26.02 1.00
C VAL A 319 7.11 25.41 -0.32
N ASP A 320 7.37 26.07 -1.46
CA ASP A 320 6.98 25.59 -2.78
C ASP A 320 7.86 24.44 -3.29
N ALA A 321 9.12 24.38 -2.83
CA ALA A 321 10.08 23.34 -3.21
C ALA A 321 10.19 22.22 -2.16
N VAL A 322 9.84 22.52 -0.91
CA VAL A 322 9.86 21.59 0.22
C VAL A 322 8.51 21.70 0.96
N PRO A 323 7.42 21.16 0.38
CA PRO A 323 6.13 21.14 1.04
C PRO A 323 6.18 20.33 2.33
N MET A 324 5.42 20.77 3.33
CA MET A 324 5.30 20.13 4.64
C MET A 324 3.83 19.81 4.93
N PRO A 325 3.55 18.73 5.69
CA PRO A 325 2.19 18.43 6.11
C PRO A 325 1.66 19.56 7.00
N PRO A 326 0.32 19.71 7.07
CA PRO A 326 -0.28 20.64 8.01
C PRO A 326 0.14 20.36 9.45
N GLY A 327 0.56 21.39 10.18
CA GLY A 327 1.12 21.26 11.52
C GLY A 327 1.61 22.58 12.11
N THR A 328 2.17 22.52 13.31
CA THR A 328 2.77 23.68 13.99
C THR A 328 4.27 23.49 14.09
N VAL A 329 5.07 24.45 13.62
CA VAL A 329 6.52 24.41 13.81
C VAL A 329 6.84 24.53 15.30
N LEU A 330 7.50 23.51 15.85
CA LEU A 330 8.00 23.47 17.23
C LEU A 330 9.37 24.13 17.32
N ALA A 331 10.25 23.80 16.36
CA ALA A 331 11.58 24.35 16.27
C ALA A 331 11.99 24.53 14.80
N VAL A 332 12.75 25.59 14.53
CA VAL A 332 13.34 25.82 13.22
C VAL A 332 14.71 26.47 13.37
N ALA A 333 15.68 25.98 12.61
CA ALA A 333 17.03 26.51 12.55
C ALA A 333 17.56 26.45 11.12
N GLY A 334 18.55 27.30 10.81
CA GLY A 334 19.20 27.36 9.51
C GLY A 334 18.73 28.51 8.64
N ASP A 335 19.12 28.46 7.36
CA ASP A 335 18.79 29.44 6.33
C ASP A 335 18.91 28.80 4.93
N ALA A 336 18.54 29.55 3.88
CA ALA A 336 18.57 29.03 2.51
C ALA A 336 19.98 28.64 2.01
N ALA A 337 21.07 29.17 2.58
CA ALA A 337 22.43 28.88 2.16
C ALA A 337 23.04 27.68 2.89
N ALA A 338 22.74 27.54 4.19
CA ALA A 338 23.21 26.43 5.03
C ALA A 338 22.30 25.21 4.98
N GLY A 339 21.03 25.38 4.60
CA GLY A 339 19.97 24.40 4.78
C GLY A 339 19.15 24.69 6.04
N TRP A 340 18.08 23.91 6.22
CA TRP A 340 17.12 24.06 7.30
C TRP A 340 17.01 22.78 8.13
N THR A 341 16.82 22.94 9.43
CA THR A 341 16.30 21.90 10.31
C THR A 341 14.95 22.37 10.84
N VAL A 342 13.90 21.58 10.62
CA VAL A 342 12.53 21.94 11.05
C VAL A 342 11.92 20.79 11.81
N GLU A 343 11.39 21.07 12.99
CA GLU A 343 10.56 20.15 13.76
C GLU A 343 9.12 20.63 13.71
N LEU A 344 8.21 19.74 13.32
CA LEU A 344 6.77 20.02 13.25
C LEU A 344 6.00 19.11 14.19
N ASP A 345 5.08 19.68 14.95
CA ASP A 345 3.96 18.95 15.55
C ASP A 345 2.93 18.68 14.46
N VAL A 346 2.78 17.40 14.11
CA VAL A 346 1.91 16.94 13.03
C VAL A 346 0.99 15.88 13.60
N ALA A 347 -0.32 16.12 13.53
CA ALA A 347 -1.30 15.13 13.92
C ALA A 347 -1.19 13.87 13.04
N GLY A 348 -1.50 12.71 13.62
CA GLY A 348 -1.58 11.45 12.90
C GLY A 348 -0.33 10.58 13.00
N ASP A 349 -0.59 9.28 13.04
CA ASP A 349 0.41 8.22 13.11
C ASP A 349 1.13 8.03 11.76
N ASP A 350 0.49 8.40 10.65
CA ASP A 350 1.02 8.30 9.28
C ASP A 350 1.74 9.57 8.80
N ARG A 351 2.01 10.53 9.70
CA ARG A 351 2.65 11.82 9.41
C ARG A 351 3.90 11.73 8.53
N LEU A 352 4.75 10.72 8.75
CA LEU A 352 5.97 10.48 7.95
C LEU A 352 5.66 10.17 6.48
N PHE A 353 4.66 9.33 6.24
CA PHE A 353 4.28 8.93 4.89
C PHE A 353 3.54 10.04 4.16
N VAL A 354 2.71 10.80 4.87
CA VAL A 354 2.07 11.99 4.31
C VAL A 354 3.11 13.04 3.89
N ALA A 355 4.13 13.27 4.73
CA ALA A 355 5.25 14.14 4.39
C ALA A 355 6.02 13.66 3.16
N ALA A 356 6.32 12.36 3.08
CA ALA A 356 6.99 11.76 1.93
C ALA A 356 6.18 11.89 0.63
N ASP A 357 4.87 11.67 0.70
CA ASP A 357 3.97 11.77 -0.45
C ASP A 357 3.88 13.21 -0.97
N LEU A 358 3.89 14.21 -0.06
CA LEU A 358 3.96 15.63 -0.45
C LEU A 358 5.23 15.96 -1.23
N LEU A 359 6.39 15.47 -0.79
CA LEU A 359 7.66 15.72 -1.47
C LEU A 359 7.75 14.98 -2.82
N THR A 360 7.33 13.72 -2.85
CA THR A 360 7.40 12.88 -4.07
C THR A 360 6.37 13.25 -5.13
N ALA A 361 5.33 14.02 -4.77
CA ALA A 361 4.38 14.59 -5.72
C ALA A 361 4.94 15.79 -6.51
N LEU A 362 6.09 16.35 -6.12
CA LEU A 362 6.73 17.45 -6.86
C LEU A 362 7.32 16.97 -8.19
N ASP A 363 7.21 17.82 -9.21
CA ASP A 363 7.85 17.55 -10.50
C ASP A 363 9.38 17.51 -10.36
N GLY A 364 10.00 16.46 -10.90
CA GLY A 364 11.44 16.21 -10.77
C GLY A 364 11.90 15.66 -9.42
N ALA A 365 10.99 15.35 -8.49
CA ALA A 365 11.36 14.67 -7.25
C ALA A 365 11.80 13.21 -7.50
N LYS A 366 12.74 12.73 -6.68
CA LYS A 366 13.24 11.36 -6.69
C LYS A 366 13.38 10.83 -5.26
N GLU A 367 12.61 9.80 -4.95
CA GLU A 367 12.74 9.06 -3.70
C GLU A 367 14.01 8.19 -3.74
N GLU A 368 14.93 8.43 -2.81
CA GLU A 368 16.16 7.63 -2.64
C GLU A 368 15.96 6.49 -1.63
N GLY A 369 15.11 6.71 -0.62
CA GLY A 369 14.77 5.71 0.37
C GLY A 369 13.51 6.06 1.16
N ARG A 370 12.72 5.03 1.48
CA ARG A 370 11.52 5.13 2.33
C ARG A 370 11.41 3.89 3.19
N ASP A 371 11.42 4.07 4.49
CA ASP A 371 11.15 3.03 5.48
C ASP A 371 10.47 3.64 6.72
N PRO A 372 10.02 2.83 7.69
CA PRO A 372 9.33 3.35 8.87
C PRO A 372 10.17 4.31 9.73
N LEU A 373 11.50 4.28 9.66
CA LEU A 373 12.39 5.12 10.46
C LEU A 373 12.77 6.43 9.76
N GLY A 374 12.46 6.56 8.46
CA GLY A 374 12.71 7.80 7.75
C GLY A 374 12.54 7.70 6.24
N VAL A 375 12.57 8.88 5.63
CA VAL A 375 12.44 9.05 4.19
C VAL A 375 13.49 10.03 3.69
N THR A 376 14.10 9.71 2.55
CA THR A 376 15.04 10.56 1.86
C THR A 376 14.54 10.85 0.45
N VAL A 377 14.34 12.13 0.13
CA VAL A 377 13.83 12.59 -1.16
C VAL A 377 14.72 13.68 -1.71
N ASP A 378 15.15 13.52 -2.96
CA ASP A 378 15.70 14.60 -3.76
C ASP A 378 14.56 15.38 -4.40
N VAL A 379 14.52 16.69 -4.19
CA VAL A 379 13.57 17.59 -4.86
C VAL A 379 14.36 18.66 -5.61
N PRO A 380 13.75 19.41 -6.55
CA PRO A 380 14.48 20.43 -7.29
C PRO A 380 15.18 21.45 -6.37
N GLY A 381 16.52 21.45 -6.40
CA GLY A 381 17.37 22.36 -5.61
C GLY A 381 17.65 21.92 -4.17
N TRP A 382 17.02 20.85 -3.67
CA TRP A 382 17.15 20.43 -2.28
C TRP A 382 17.26 18.91 -2.13
N PHE A 383 17.97 18.50 -1.10
CA PHE A 383 17.99 17.16 -0.57
C PHE A 383 17.24 17.19 0.78
N VAL A 384 16.25 16.32 0.96
CA VAL A 384 15.38 16.33 2.14
C VAL A 384 15.40 14.97 2.83
N GLU A 385 15.75 14.96 4.12
CA GLU A 385 15.61 13.82 5.03
C GLU A 385 14.47 14.11 6.01
N ILE A 386 13.60 13.12 6.23
CA ILE A 386 12.48 13.19 7.16
C ILE A 386 12.55 12.02 8.13
N HIS A 387 12.41 12.30 9.42
CA HIS A 387 12.37 11.27 10.47
C HIS A 387 11.23 11.53 11.46
N PRO A 388 10.56 10.48 11.97
CA PRO A 388 9.62 10.65 13.07
C PRO A 388 10.37 11.06 14.34
N GLY A 389 9.78 12.00 15.08
CA GLY A 389 10.20 12.34 16.44
C GLY A 389 9.40 11.56 17.47
N ASP A 390 10.08 11.09 18.51
CA ASP A 390 9.51 10.33 19.64
C ASP A 390 9.93 10.93 21.00
N GLU A 391 10.03 12.27 21.11
CA GLU A 391 10.24 12.91 22.42
C GLU A 391 8.93 12.99 23.21
N GLY A 392 8.61 11.93 23.96
CA GLY A 392 7.47 11.89 24.88
C GLY A 392 6.14 11.51 24.21
N ASP A 393 5.05 12.15 24.64
CA ASP A 393 3.70 11.95 24.08
C ASP A 393 3.45 12.82 22.82
N GLU A 394 4.42 13.63 22.41
CA GLU A 394 4.30 14.57 21.30
C GLU A 394 4.70 13.89 19.98
N THR A 395 3.78 13.83 19.03
CA THR A 395 4.01 13.22 17.71
C THR A 395 4.66 14.24 16.77
N SER A 396 5.97 14.39 16.85
CA SER A 396 6.70 15.33 15.98
C SER A 396 7.27 14.68 14.72
N LEU A 397 7.65 15.52 13.75
CA LEU A 397 8.27 15.16 12.49
C LEU A 397 9.47 16.10 12.26
N PHE A 398 10.65 15.52 12.06
CA PHE A 398 11.89 16.25 11.82
C PHE A 398 12.21 16.26 10.33
N TYR A 399 12.52 17.45 9.81
CA TYR A 399 13.04 17.68 8.47
C TYR A 399 14.49 18.18 8.55
N GLU A 400 15.37 17.55 7.78
CA GLU A 400 16.69 18.06 7.45
C GLU A 400 16.75 18.38 5.96
N VAL A 401 16.86 19.67 5.63
CA VAL A 401 16.78 20.20 4.27
C VAL A 401 18.13 20.79 3.90
N ARG A 402 18.78 20.25 2.87
CA ARG A 402 20.12 20.69 2.44
C ARG A 402 20.09 21.18 0.99
N PRO A 403 20.74 22.30 0.65
CA PRO A 403 20.86 22.73 -0.74
C PRO A 403 21.67 21.71 -1.55
N ARG A 404 21.32 21.54 -2.83
CA ARG A 404 22.04 20.66 -3.76
C ARG A 404 23.12 21.34 -4.58
#